data_AF-A0A8C4T2H8-F1
#
_entry.id   AF-A0A8C4T2H8-F1
#
_cell.length_a   1.000
_cell.length_b   1.000
_cell.length_c   1.000
_cell.angle_alpha   90.00
_cell.angle_beta   90.00
_cell.angle_gamma   90.00
#
_symmetry.space_group_name_H-M   'P 1'
#
loop_
_entity.id
_entity.type
_entity.pdbx_description
1 polymer ?
#
loop_
_entity_poly.entity_id
_entity_poly.type
_entity_poly.pdbx_seq_one_letter_code
_entity_poly.pdbx_strand_id
1 'polypeptide(L)'
;NNVCIRNIGRLFFQTLVHLLKGNIGTGLLGLPLAVKNAGIVVGPISLLIMGIIAVHCMDILVKCSHHLSTKMRKPFMDYGDAMQYGLEVGPIPFLRRHSIWGRWIVDLFLIITQLGFCCVYFVFLTDNVKQVVQAANGTTTNCNYNETVVLSPTFDSRLYMLCFLPFITLLVFIRNLKYLAPWSLAANVAMLISLIMIYQYIGIHYPVTLPYEASFKTYPLFFGTAIFAFEGIGVVLPLENKMQKPRSFRTVLFLGMIIVTVLYISLGTIGYLQFGDNIGASITLNLPNCWLYQAVKLLYSFGIFITYAVQFYVPAEILVPLAVSRVSERWMLAVDLLCRTGLVILTCLLAILIPELDLVISLVGSISSSALALILPPILEIFAFYSDGLPWWAIAKNIIISIIGFVGFVTGTYVSIQEIVLRNSIKNTLNFTASGIL
;
A
#
# COMPACT_ATOMS: atom_id res chain seq x y z
N ASN A 1 -11.62 -37.33 -9.42
CA ASN A 1 -11.45 -36.68 -8.10
C ASN A 1 -10.07 -36.08 -7.85
N ASN A 2 -8.95 -36.81 -8.01
CA ASN A 2 -7.61 -36.25 -7.73
C ASN A 2 -7.21 -35.05 -8.62
N VAL A 3 -7.62 -35.01 -9.89
CA VAL A 3 -7.35 -33.85 -10.78
C VAL A 3 -8.17 -32.62 -10.37
N CYS A 4 -9.41 -32.81 -9.91
CA CYS A 4 -10.28 -31.72 -9.45
C CYS A 4 -9.78 -31.17 -8.10
N ILE A 5 -9.38 -32.03 -7.17
CA ILE A 5 -8.76 -31.64 -5.88
C ILE A 5 -7.43 -30.90 -6.13
N ARG A 6 -6.60 -31.38 -7.06
CA ARG A 6 -5.34 -30.72 -7.43
C ARG A 6 -5.54 -29.34 -8.09
N ASN A 7 -6.60 -29.19 -8.88
CA ASN A 7 -6.97 -27.90 -9.48
C ASN A 7 -7.56 -26.92 -8.45
N ILE A 8 -8.34 -27.41 -7.47
CA ILE A 8 -8.87 -26.62 -6.36
C ILE A 8 -7.73 -26.09 -5.48
N GLY A 9 -6.75 -26.94 -5.13
CA GLY A 9 -5.57 -26.53 -4.37
C GLY A 9 -4.71 -25.50 -5.11
N ARG A 10 -4.54 -25.65 -6.43
CA ARG A 10 -3.82 -24.66 -7.26
C ARG A 10 -4.50 -23.31 -7.29
N LEU A 11 -5.83 -23.24 -7.43
CA LEU A 11 -6.55 -21.97 -7.47
C LEU A 11 -6.56 -21.28 -6.10
N PHE A 12 -6.71 -22.05 -5.01
CA PHE A 12 -6.57 -21.55 -3.64
C PHE A 12 -5.21 -20.89 -3.40
N PHE A 13 -4.13 -21.60 -3.78
CA PHE A 13 -2.77 -21.09 -3.64
C PHE A 13 -2.53 -19.85 -4.50
N GLN A 14 -3.06 -19.82 -5.73
CA GLN A 14 -2.98 -18.63 -6.59
C GLN A 14 -3.67 -17.42 -5.98
N THR A 15 -4.90 -17.57 -5.47
CA THR A 15 -5.61 -16.47 -4.80
C THR A 15 -4.86 -16.00 -3.55
N LEU A 16 -4.32 -16.93 -2.75
CA LEU A 16 -3.49 -16.61 -1.60
C LEU A 16 -2.25 -15.79 -2.01
N VAL A 17 -1.52 -16.22 -3.04
CA VAL A 17 -0.35 -15.50 -3.55
C VAL A 17 -0.73 -14.11 -4.07
N HIS A 18 -1.87 -13.97 -4.74
CA HIS A 18 -2.34 -12.65 -5.18
C HIS A 18 -2.73 -11.73 -4.02
N LEU A 19 -3.36 -12.27 -2.98
CA LEU A 19 -3.71 -11.53 -1.77
C LEU A 19 -2.46 -11.10 -1.00
N LEU A 20 -1.50 -12.01 -0.82
CA LEU A 20 -0.20 -11.71 -0.23
C LEU A 20 0.52 -10.64 -1.06
N LYS A 21 0.51 -10.75 -2.39
CA LYS A 21 1.09 -9.73 -3.28
C LYS A 21 0.41 -8.36 -3.10
N GLY A 22 -0.91 -8.33 -2.94
CA GLY A 22 -1.66 -7.09 -2.74
C GLY A 22 -1.22 -6.31 -1.50
N ASN A 23 -0.80 -7.01 -0.45
CA ASN A 23 -0.38 -6.41 0.83
C ASN A 23 1.16 -6.30 0.96
N ILE A 24 1.94 -7.23 0.39
CA ILE A 24 3.41 -7.23 0.50
C ILE A 24 3.98 -6.29 -0.57
N GLY A 25 4.28 -5.06 -0.17
CA GLY A 25 4.89 -4.02 -1.01
C GLY A 25 5.88 -3.15 -0.25
N THR A 26 5.91 -1.86 -0.58
CA THR A 26 6.75 -0.86 0.10
C THR A 26 6.29 -0.56 1.53
N GLY A 27 5.00 -0.74 1.83
CA GLY A 27 4.44 -0.54 3.18
C GLY A 27 5.15 -1.40 4.23
N LEU A 28 5.35 -2.69 3.91
CA LEU A 28 6.11 -3.64 4.74
C LEU A 28 7.51 -3.09 5.10
N LEU A 29 8.24 -2.57 4.11
CA LEU A 29 9.62 -2.10 4.30
C LEU A 29 9.72 -0.83 5.14
N GLY A 30 8.65 -0.05 5.25
CA GLY A 30 8.55 1.15 6.10
C GLY A 30 8.09 0.87 7.53
N LEU A 31 7.62 -0.34 7.83
CA LEU A 31 7.13 -0.69 9.17
C LEU A 31 8.16 -0.56 10.30
N PRO A 32 9.47 -0.82 10.12
CA PRO A 32 10.45 -0.58 11.17
C PRO A 32 10.49 0.87 11.65
N LEU A 33 10.44 1.83 10.72
CA LEU A 33 10.34 3.25 11.05
C LEU A 33 8.98 3.58 11.69
N ALA A 34 7.90 2.93 11.24
CA ALA A 34 6.61 3.09 11.90
C ALA A 34 6.70 2.64 13.37
N VAL A 35 7.29 1.48 13.65
CA VAL A 35 7.47 0.98 15.02
C VAL A 35 8.35 1.93 15.84
N LYS A 36 9.38 2.54 15.26
CA LYS A 36 10.12 3.65 15.92
C LYS A 36 9.20 4.81 16.32
N ASN A 37 8.25 5.19 15.46
CA ASN A 37 7.30 6.28 15.72
C ASN A 37 6.25 5.96 16.79
N ALA A 38 6.05 4.68 17.14
CA ALA A 38 5.14 4.24 18.20
C ALA A 38 5.84 3.77 19.48
N GLY A 39 7.05 3.21 19.38
CA GLY A 39 7.80 2.56 20.45
C GLY A 39 7.86 1.04 20.28
N ILE A 40 8.86 0.41 20.92
CA ILE A 40 9.15 -1.02 20.70
C ILE A 40 8.07 -1.97 21.25
N VAL A 41 7.26 -1.52 22.23
CA VAL A 41 6.13 -2.31 22.79
C VAL A 41 4.81 -1.87 22.16
N VAL A 42 4.56 -0.57 22.12
CA VAL A 42 3.29 -0.03 21.58
C VAL A 42 3.15 -0.34 20.10
N GLY A 43 4.23 -0.23 19.30
CA GLY A 43 4.21 -0.48 17.86
C GLY A 43 3.69 -1.88 17.49
N PRO A 44 4.31 -2.98 17.97
CA PRO A 44 3.88 -4.34 17.68
C PRO A 44 2.45 -4.66 18.14
N ILE A 45 2.07 -4.19 19.33
CA ILE A 45 0.70 -4.35 19.86
C ILE A 45 -0.30 -3.63 18.96
N SER A 46 0.00 -2.39 18.58
CA SER A 46 -0.85 -1.63 17.67
C SER A 46 -0.91 -2.27 16.29
N LEU A 47 0.19 -2.80 15.73
CA LEU A 47 0.16 -3.53 14.46
C LEU A 47 -0.75 -4.76 14.51
N LEU A 48 -0.74 -5.50 15.62
CA LEU A 48 -1.64 -6.63 15.82
C LEU A 48 -3.10 -6.19 15.86
N ILE A 49 -3.42 -5.14 16.63
CA ILE A 49 -4.78 -4.59 16.74
C ILE A 49 -5.26 -4.09 15.37
N MET A 50 -4.45 -3.31 14.67
CA MET A 50 -4.77 -2.78 13.34
C MET A 50 -4.95 -3.90 12.32
N GLY A 51 -4.13 -4.95 12.37
CA GLY A 51 -4.29 -6.15 11.55
C GLY A 51 -5.63 -6.86 11.81
N ILE A 52 -6.01 -7.06 13.07
CA ILE A 52 -7.30 -7.67 13.43
C ILE A 52 -8.47 -6.82 12.90
N ILE A 53 -8.41 -5.50 13.08
CA ILE A 53 -9.45 -4.59 12.60
C ILE A 53 -9.51 -4.61 11.06
N ALA A 54 -8.39 -4.53 10.37
CA ALA A 54 -8.34 -4.56 8.90
C ALA A 54 -8.92 -5.86 8.34
N VAL A 55 -8.54 -7.02 8.90
CA VAL A 55 -9.10 -8.32 8.52
C VAL A 55 -10.61 -8.37 8.76
N HIS A 56 -11.06 -7.84 9.90
CA HIS A 56 -12.47 -7.77 10.22
C HIS A 56 -13.24 -6.91 9.21
N CYS A 57 -12.71 -5.76 8.81
CA CYS A 57 -13.32 -4.89 7.80
C CYS A 57 -13.35 -5.51 6.40
N MET A 58 -12.29 -6.21 5.98
CA MET A 58 -12.29 -6.98 4.73
C MET A 58 -13.35 -8.09 4.78
N ASP A 59 -13.50 -8.76 5.92
CA ASP A 59 -14.54 -9.79 6.10
C ASP A 59 -15.96 -9.21 6.05
N ILE A 60 -16.18 -8.05 6.69
CA ILE A 60 -17.43 -7.28 6.60
C ILE A 60 -17.77 -7.01 5.13
N LEU A 61 -16.80 -6.51 4.36
CA LEU A 61 -17.02 -6.17 2.95
C LEU A 61 -17.48 -7.39 2.15
N VAL A 62 -16.83 -8.54 2.33
CA VAL A 62 -17.21 -9.81 1.69
C VAL A 62 -18.63 -10.24 2.11
N LYS A 63 -18.97 -10.17 3.41
CA LYS A 63 -20.33 -10.48 3.91
C LYS A 63 -21.39 -9.61 3.26
N CYS A 64 -21.15 -8.30 3.22
CA CYS A 64 -22.09 -7.33 2.65
C CYS A 64 -22.27 -7.57 1.16
N SER A 65 -21.17 -7.82 0.43
CA SER A 65 -21.21 -8.17 -0.99
C SER A 65 -22.07 -9.41 -1.25
N HIS A 66 -21.91 -10.50 -0.47
CA HIS A 66 -22.71 -11.73 -0.65
C HIS A 66 -24.19 -11.52 -0.33
N HIS A 67 -24.47 -10.78 0.75
CA HIS A 67 -25.82 -10.46 1.16
C HIS A 67 -26.54 -9.64 0.08
N LEU A 68 -25.91 -8.56 -0.37
CA LEU A 68 -26.46 -7.67 -1.41
C LEU A 68 -26.53 -8.34 -2.77
N SER A 69 -25.54 -9.16 -3.15
CA SER A 69 -25.54 -9.98 -4.37
C SER A 69 -26.78 -10.88 -4.45
N THR A 70 -27.11 -11.55 -3.34
CA THR A 70 -28.29 -12.41 -3.25
C THR A 70 -29.58 -11.59 -3.33
N LYS A 71 -29.65 -10.46 -2.62
CA LYS A 71 -30.83 -9.59 -2.55
C LYS A 71 -31.13 -8.88 -3.87
N MET A 72 -30.11 -8.39 -4.55
CA MET A 72 -30.19 -7.64 -5.82
C MET A 72 -30.13 -8.55 -7.06
N ARG A 73 -29.98 -9.87 -6.89
CA ARG A 73 -29.83 -10.87 -7.97
C ARG A 73 -28.71 -10.52 -8.97
N LYS A 74 -27.59 -10.02 -8.47
CA LYS A 74 -26.39 -9.70 -9.26
C LYS A 74 -25.28 -10.69 -8.92
N PRO A 75 -24.69 -11.39 -9.91
CA PRO A 75 -23.75 -12.49 -9.64
C PRO A 75 -22.42 -12.03 -9.07
N PHE A 76 -21.99 -10.80 -9.36
CA PHE A 76 -20.73 -10.21 -8.90
C PHE A 76 -20.95 -8.74 -8.54
N MET A 77 -20.23 -8.27 -7.54
CA MET A 77 -20.21 -6.87 -7.11
C MET A 77 -18.77 -6.41 -6.94
N ASP A 78 -18.46 -5.21 -7.40
CA ASP A 78 -17.27 -4.48 -6.98
C ASP A 78 -17.52 -3.72 -5.67
N TYR A 79 -16.51 -3.03 -5.13
CA TYR A 79 -16.67 -2.31 -3.87
C TYR A 79 -17.61 -1.09 -4.02
N GLY A 80 -17.57 -0.40 -5.16
CA GLY A 80 -18.47 0.71 -5.45
C GLY A 80 -19.93 0.28 -5.53
N ASP A 81 -20.19 -0.86 -6.20
CA ASP A 81 -21.48 -1.54 -6.28
C ASP A 81 -22.01 -1.89 -4.88
N ALA A 82 -21.17 -2.55 -4.08
CA ALA A 82 -21.55 -2.97 -2.72
C ALA A 82 -21.98 -1.75 -1.88
N MET A 83 -21.25 -0.64 -1.96
CA MET A 83 -21.63 0.59 -1.27
C MET A 83 -22.91 1.21 -1.81
N GLN A 84 -23.07 1.32 -3.13
CA GLN A 84 -24.28 1.86 -3.75
C GLN A 84 -25.52 1.07 -3.34
N TYR A 85 -25.50 -0.26 -3.50
CA TYR A 85 -26.64 -1.10 -3.15
C TYR A 85 -26.87 -1.15 -1.64
N GLY A 86 -25.81 -1.05 -0.83
CA GLY A 86 -25.93 -0.89 0.62
C GLY A 86 -26.72 0.36 0.99
N LEU A 87 -26.40 1.52 0.40
CA LEU A 87 -27.12 2.78 0.63
C LEU A 87 -28.57 2.74 0.13
N GLU A 88 -28.84 2.03 -0.96
CA GLU A 88 -30.19 1.84 -1.51
C GLU A 88 -31.12 1.10 -0.54
N VAL A 89 -30.58 0.17 0.25
CA VAL A 89 -31.31 -0.62 1.25
C VAL A 89 -31.30 0.04 2.66
N GLY A 90 -30.31 0.88 2.97
CA GLY A 90 -30.09 1.48 4.28
C GLY A 90 -31.24 2.33 4.83
N PRO A 91 -31.26 2.76 6.11
CA PRO A 91 -32.41 3.42 6.73
C PRO A 91 -32.77 4.80 6.15
N ILE A 92 -31.78 5.52 5.62
CA ILE A 92 -31.86 6.97 5.42
C ILE A 92 -32.45 7.29 4.03
N PRO A 93 -33.68 7.86 3.94
CA PRO A 93 -34.34 8.08 2.65
C PRO A 93 -33.57 8.98 1.68
N PHE A 94 -32.86 9.97 2.21
CA PHE A 94 -32.02 10.87 1.41
C PHE A 94 -30.88 10.12 0.70
N LEU A 95 -30.19 9.23 1.43
CA LEU A 95 -29.09 8.42 0.89
C LEU A 95 -29.60 7.33 -0.05
N ARG A 96 -30.79 6.77 0.19
CA ARG A 96 -31.43 5.84 -0.76
C ARG A 96 -31.61 6.47 -2.13
N ARG A 97 -32.15 7.70 -2.17
CA ARG A 97 -32.37 8.44 -3.42
C ARG A 97 -31.07 8.82 -4.14
N HIS A 98 -29.99 8.98 -3.38
CA HIS A 98 -28.66 9.38 -3.87
C HIS A 98 -27.63 8.25 -3.73
N SER A 99 -28.04 6.98 -3.82
CA SER A 99 -27.17 5.83 -3.56
C SER A 99 -25.93 5.78 -4.45
N ILE A 100 -26.00 6.35 -5.66
CA ILE A 100 -24.87 6.50 -6.59
C ILE A 100 -23.69 7.28 -5.98
N TRP A 101 -23.93 8.17 -5.02
CA TRP A 101 -22.87 8.90 -4.32
C TRP A 101 -21.94 7.97 -3.55
N GLY A 102 -22.47 6.85 -3.02
CA GLY A 102 -21.67 5.83 -2.35
C GLY A 102 -20.64 5.21 -3.27
N ARG A 103 -21.03 4.88 -4.51
CA ARG A 103 -20.11 4.39 -5.54
C ARG A 103 -19.03 5.42 -5.83
N TRP A 104 -19.41 6.67 -6.08
CA TRP A 104 -18.44 7.73 -6.40
C TRP A 104 -17.45 8.00 -5.26
N ILE A 105 -17.89 7.93 -4.01
CA ILE A 105 -17.00 8.07 -2.84
C ILE A 105 -15.99 6.93 -2.79
N VAL A 106 -16.43 5.68 -2.94
CA VAL A 106 -15.53 4.51 -2.94
C VAL A 106 -14.55 4.58 -4.11
N ASP A 107 -15.04 4.84 -5.33
CA ASP A 107 -14.22 4.94 -6.53
C ASP A 107 -13.18 6.06 -6.41
N LEU A 108 -13.56 7.22 -5.85
CA LEU A 108 -12.64 8.33 -5.58
C LEU A 108 -11.52 7.92 -4.62
N PHE A 109 -11.86 7.33 -3.47
CA PHE A 109 -10.83 6.91 -2.52
C PHE A 109 -9.98 5.75 -3.04
N LEU A 110 -10.54 4.83 -3.85
CA LEU A 110 -9.77 3.79 -4.54
C LEU A 110 -8.76 4.42 -5.50
N ILE A 111 -9.17 5.39 -6.32
CA ILE A 111 -8.27 6.10 -7.22
C ILE A 111 -7.15 6.80 -6.44
N ILE A 112 -7.50 7.56 -5.39
CA ILE A 112 -6.52 8.28 -4.56
C ILE A 112 -5.52 7.30 -3.94
N THR A 113 -5.99 6.19 -3.39
CA THR A 113 -5.14 5.18 -2.74
C THR A 113 -4.18 4.53 -3.74
N GLN A 114 -4.68 4.09 -4.89
CA GLN A 114 -3.87 3.38 -5.88
C GLN A 114 -2.86 4.30 -6.57
N LEU A 115 -3.26 5.54 -6.90
CA LEU A 115 -2.31 6.54 -7.39
C LEU A 115 -1.30 6.92 -6.30
N GLY A 116 -1.72 6.97 -5.03
CA GLY A 116 -0.82 7.15 -3.88
C GLY A 116 0.23 6.05 -3.77
N PHE A 117 -0.15 4.78 -3.95
CA PHE A 117 0.79 3.65 -4.01
C PHE A 117 1.79 3.81 -5.16
N CYS A 118 1.32 4.20 -6.34
CA CYS A 118 2.17 4.51 -7.48
C CYS A 118 3.19 5.63 -7.16
N CYS A 119 2.78 6.68 -6.43
CA CYS A 119 3.70 7.74 -5.98
C CYS A 119 4.78 7.19 -5.05
N VAL A 120 4.40 6.40 -4.04
CA VAL A 120 5.35 5.75 -3.12
C VAL A 120 6.34 4.87 -3.87
N TYR A 121 5.89 4.15 -4.91
CA TYR A 121 6.76 3.31 -5.72
C TYR A 121 7.80 4.12 -6.51
N PHE A 122 7.44 5.29 -7.05
CA PHE A 122 8.41 6.21 -7.67
C PHE A 122 9.51 6.62 -6.69
N VAL A 123 9.14 7.04 -5.49
CA VAL A 123 10.09 7.47 -4.44
C VAL A 123 10.97 6.29 -4.03
N PHE A 124 10.37 5.13 -3.78
CA PHE A 124 11.11 3.92 -3.37
C PHE A 124 12.13 3.46 -4.42
N LEU A 125 11.72 3.37 -5.70
CA LEU A 125 12.60 2.99 -6.80
C LEU A 125 13.78 3.95 -6.90
N THR A 126 13.49 5.24 -6.80
CA THR A 126 14.48 6.29 -6.89
C THR A 126 15.49 6.21 -5.75
N ASP A 127 15.05 6.11 -4.50
CA ASP A 127 15.95 6.13 -3.36
C ASP A 127 16.87 4.90 -3.33
N ASN A 128 16.33 3.72 -3.64
CA ASN A 128 17.12 2.49 -3.68
C ASN A 128 18.13 2.51 -4.83
N VAL A 129 17.72 2.92 -6.03
CA VAL A 129 18.62 2.96 -7.20
C VAL A 129 19.67 4.06 -7.05
N LYS A 130 19.28 5.23 -6.53
CA LYS A 130 20.22 6.30 -6.20
C LYS A 130 21.28 5.81 -5.22
N GLN A 131 20.89 5.11 -4.15
CA GLN A 131 21.84 4.59 -3.18
C GLN A 131 22.79 3.54 -3.79
N VAL A 132 22.29 2.68 -4.68
CA VAL A 132 23.13 1.72 -5.44
C VAL A 132 24.15 2.46 -6.30
N VAL A 133 23.74 3.49 -7.03
CA VAL A 133 24.62 4.29 -7.90
C VAL A 133 25.66 5.07 -7.08
N GLN A 134 25.24 5.67 -5.96
CA GLN A 134 26.13 6.41 -5.06
C GLN A 134 27.22 5.51 -4.45
N ALA A 135 26.88 4.26 -4.16
CA ALA A 135 27.79 3.28 -3.59
C ALA A 135 28.65 2.54 -4.62
N ALA A 136 28.33 2.63 -5.92
CA ALA A 136 28.93 1.82 -6.98
C ALA A 136 30.48 1.83 -6.97
N ASN A 137 31.08 3.01 -6.77
CA ASN A 137 32.53 3.19 -6.80
C ASN A 137 33.26 2.69 -5.55
N GLY A 138 32.54 2.40 -4.46
CA GLY A 138 33.13 1.85 -3.24
C GLY A 138 32.40 0.60 -2.73
N THR A 139 31.71 -0.10 -3.64
CA THR A 139 31.05 -1.37 -3.33
C THR A 139 32.10 -2.45 -3.08
N THR A 140 32.13 -3.01 -1.87
CA THR A 140 33.05 -4.08 -1.51
C THR A 140 32.37 -5.46 -1.56
N THR A 141 33.17 -6.52 -1.63
CA THR A 141 32.68 -7.91 -1.54
C THR A 141 32.47 -8.34 -0.08
N ASN A 142 33.16 -7.71 0.87
CA ASN A 142 33.06 -8.02 2.30
C ASN A 142 31.89 -7.29 2.95
N CYS A 143 30.84 -8.03 3.30
CA CYS A 143 29.64 -7.49 3.95
C CYS A 143 29.77 -7.30 5.48
N ASN A 144 30.93 -7.63 6.07
CA ASN A 144 31.15 -7.63 7.53
C ASN A 144 31.80 -6.35 8.09
N TYR A 145 32.31 -5.46 7.24
CA TYR A 145 33.01 -4.24 7.67
C TYR A 145 32.22 -2.99 7.28
N ASN A 146 31.92 -2.15 8.28
CA ASN A 146 31.32 -0.82 8.14
C ASN A 146 32.38 0.20 7.68
N GLU A 147 32.99 0.00 6.51
CA GLU A 147 33.79 1.09 5.94
C GLU A 147 32.86 2.19 5.42
N THR A 148 33.16 3.42 5.82
CA THR A 148 32.52 4.63 5.34
C THR A 148 32.89 4.81 3.87
N VAL A 149 32.08 4.25 2.99
CA VAL A 149 32.22 4.42 1.54
C VAL A 149 32.06 5.90 1.22
N VAL A 150 33.04 6.48 0.54
CA VAL A 150 32.95 7.84 0.00
C VAL A 150 31.81 7.86 -1.01
N LEU A 151 30.65 8.40 -0.61
CA LEU A 151 29.50 8.56 -1.52
C LEU A 151 29.92 9.47 -2.66
N SER A 152 29.86 8.96 -3.89
CA SER A 152 30.08 9.80 -5.07
C SER A 152 28.96 10.84 -5.16
N PRO A 153 29.26 12.11 -5.46
CA PRO A 153 28.23 13.12 -5.65
C PRO A 153 27.35 12.71 -6.83
N THR A 154 26.07 12.46 -6.57
CA THR A 154 25.08 12.12 -7.59
C THR A 154 24.04 13.23 -7.73
N PHE A 155 23.32 13.20 -8.85
CA PHE A 155 22.17 14.04 -9.11
C PHE A 155 21.10 13.98 -8.02
N ASP A 156 20.29 15.04 -7.93
CA ASP A 156 19.13 15.13 -7.04
C ASP A 156 18.15 13.96 -7.30
N SER A 157 17.46 13.48 -6.27
CA SER A 157 16.52 12.34 -6.40
C SER A 157 15.44 12.61 -7.44
N ARG A 158 15.03 13.87 -7.61
CA ARG A 158 14.05 14.31 -8.60
C ARG A 158 14.44 13.98 -10.04
N LEU A 159 15.74 14.03 -10.38
CA LEU A 159 16.21 13.70 -11.73
C LEU A 159 16.09 12.19 -12.00
N TYR A 160 16.40 11.35 -11.01
CA TYR A 160 16.19 9.90 -11.12
C TYR A 160 14.70 9.55 -11.31
N MET A 161 13.77 10.25 -10.65
CA MET A 161 12.33 10.06 -10.87
C MET A 161 11.94 10.34 -12.33
N LEU A 162 12.44 11.44 -12.90
CA LEU A 162 12.23 11.78 -14.31
C LEU A 162 12.86 10.75 -15.26
N CYS A 163 14.01 10.17 -14.91
CA CYS A 163 14.62 9.09 -15.67
C CYS A 163 13.75 7.81 -15.68
N PHE A 164 13.06 7.49 -14.58
CA PHE A 164 12.17 6.33 -14.50
C PHE A 164 10.83 6.53 -15.23
N LEU A 165 10.38 7.78 -15.38
CA LEU A 165 9.11 8.14 -16.02
C LEU A 165 8.87 7.47 -17.39
N PRO A 166 9.78 7.52 -18.39
CA PRO A 166 9.56 6.88 -19.68
C PRO A 166 9.42 5.36 -19.58
N PHE A 167 10.20 4.71 -18.70
CA PHE A 167 10.14 3.26 -18.52
C PHE A 167 8.83 2.80 -17.87
N ILE A 168 8.35 3.53 -16.86
CA ILE A 168 7.07 3.25 -16.20
C ILE A 168 5.91 3.52 -17.17
N THR A 169 5.98 4.59 -17.95
CA THR A 169 4.98 4.91 -18.98
C THR A 169 4.84 3.77 -19.99
N LEU A 170 5.98 3.26 -20.50
CA LEU A 170 5.99 2.12 -21.41
C LEU A 170 5.41 0.86 -20.77
N LEU A 171 5.70 0.61 -19.49
CA LEU A 171 5.18 -0.54 -18.76
C LEU A 171 3.63 -0.50 -18.65
N VAL A 172 3.07 0.68 -18.39
CA VAL A 172 1.61 0.88 -18.23
C VAL A 172 0.84 0.73 -19.54
N PHE A 173 1.51 0.82 -20.70
CA PHE A 173 0.88 0.55 -21.99
C PHE A 173 0.51 -0.94 -22.17
N ILE A 174 1.00 -1.83 -21.32
CA ILE A 174 0.56 -3.22 -21.25
C ILE A 174 -0.84 -3.27 -20.63
N ARG A 175 -1.85 -3.17 -21.48
CA ARG A 175 -3.28 -3.16 -21.08
C ARG A 175 -3.79 -4.50 -20.58
N ASN A 176 -3.19 -5.60 -21.03
CA ASN A 176 -3.67 -6.94 -20.71
C ASN A 176 -2.79 -7.57 -19.62
N LEU A 177 -3.37 -7.71 -18.42
CA LEU A 177 -2.72 -8.31 -17.25
C LEU A 177 -2.17 -9.72 -17.50
N LYS A 178 -2.69 -10.45 -18.49
CA LYS A 178 -2.16 -11.76 -18.88
C LYS A 178 -0.70 -11.69 -19.34
N TYR A 179 -0.30 -10.62 -20.04
CA TYR A 179 1.10 -10.42 -20.44
C TYR A 179 1.98 -9.97 -19.27
N LEU A 180 1.40 -9.29 -18.28
CA LEU A 180 2.11 -8.85 -17.08
C LEU A 180 2.27 -9.98 -16.03
N ALA A 181 1.44 -11.03 -16.10
CA ALA A 181 1.44 -12.15 -15.17
C ALA A 181 2.80 -12.88 -15.00
N PRO A 182 3.53 -13.29 -16.06
CA PRO A 182 4.84 -13.95 -15.89
C PRO A 182 5.88 -13.03 -15.25
N TRP A 183 5.92 -11.75 -15.65
CA TRP A 183 6.78 -10.74 -15.04
C TRP A 183 6.42 -10.49 -13.58
N SER A 184 5.13 -10.46 -13.25
CA SER A 184 4.64 -10.35 -11.90
C SER A 184 5.06 -11.55 -11.04
N LEU A 185 5.08 -12.76 -11.60
CA LEU A 185 5.53 -13.94 -10.87
C LEU A 185 7.04 -13.86 -10.58
N ALA A 186 7.85 -13.49 -11.57
CA ALA A 186 9.28 -13.27 -11.39
C ALA A 186 9.57 -12.16 -10.36
N ALA A 187 8.84 -11.05 -10.43
CA ALA A 187 8.88 -9.96 -9.46
C ALA A 187 8.59 -10.44 -8.03
N ASN A 188 7.57 -11.27 -7.85
CA ASN A 188 7.23 -11.82 -6.52
C ASN A 188 8.35 -12.72 -5.97
N VAL A 189 8.94 -13.57 -6.81
CA VAL A 189 10.08 -14.41 -6.41
C VAL A 189 11.28 -13.55 -6.04
N ALA A 190 11.59 -12.51 -6.82
CA ALA A 190 12.67 -11.57 -6.54
C ALA A 190 12.47 -10.82 -5.21
N MET A 191 11.24 -10.33 -4.94
CA MET A 191 10.91 -9.69 -3.66
C MET A 191 10.99 -10.66 -2.49
N LEU A 192 10.54 -11.92 -2.66
CA LEU A 192 10.64 -12.95 -1.63
C LEU A 192 12.10 -13.26 -1.28
N ILE A 193 12.96 -13.48 -2.29
CA ILE A 193 14.40 -13.68 -2.09
C ILE A 193 15.00 -12.49 -1.36
N SER A 194 14.69 -11.27 -1.82
CA SER A 194 15.18 -10.04 -1.20
C SER A 194 14.75 -9.92 0.27
N LEU A 195 13.50 -10.29 0.58
CA LEU A 195 12.99 -10.28 1.95
C LEU A 195 13.70 -11.32 2.84
N ILE A 196 13.95 -12.53 2.33
CA ILE A 196 14.72 -13.55 3.05
C ILE A 196 16.13 -13.03 3.37
N MET A 197 16.80 -12.41 2.40
CA MET A 197 18.14 -11.83 2.61
C MET A 197 18.13 -10.68 3.63
N ILE A 198 17.07 -9.85 3.64
CA ILE A 198 16.88 -8.82 4.67
C ILE A 198 16.77 -9.46 6.05
N TYR A 199 15.93 -10.50 6.20
CA TYR A 199 15.77 -11.22 7.46
C TYR A 199 17.07 -11.86 7.96
N GLN A 200 17.89 -12.39 7.05
CA GLN A 200 19.21 -12.92 7.40
C GLN A 200 20.17 -11.83 7.91
N TYR A 201 20.05 -10.59 7.41
CA TYR A 201 20.88 -9.47 7.84
C TYR A 201 20.49 -8.94 9.22
N ILE A 202 19.19 -8.72 9.45
CA ILE A 202 18.67 -8.09 10.68
C ILE A 202 18.68 -9.02 11.90
N GLY A 203 19.56 -10.03 11.92
CA GLY A 203 19.66 -11.03 12.99
C GLY A 203 19.64 -10.42 14.39
N ILE A 204 19.13 -11.17 15.37
CA ILE A 204 18.90 -10.66 16.72
C ILE A 204 20.24 -10.40 17.42
N HIS A 205 20.68 -9.14 17.45
CA HIS A 205 21.77 -8.68 18.32
C HIS A 205 21.20 -8.14 19.65
N TYR A 206 21.79 -8.60 20.76
CA TYR A 206 21.38 -8.35 22.15
C TYR A 206 21.74 -6.92 22.65
N PRO A 207 21.11 -6.48 23.76
CA PRO A 207 19.91 -5.68 23.78
C PRO A 207 20.20 -4.17 23.57
N VAL A 208 19.52 -3.56 22.60
CA VAL A 208 19.45 -2.08 22.52
C VAL A 208 18.34 -1.62 23.46
N THR A 209 18.66 -0.74 24.40
CA THR A 209 17.65 -0.06 25.24
C THR A 209 16.88 0.93 24.37
N LEU A 210 15.77 0.48 23.80
CA LEU A 210 14.85 1.30 23.01
C LEU A 210 13.66 1.76 23.86
N PRO A 211 13.07 2.92 23.55
CA PRO A 211 11.91 3.42 24.27
C PRO A 211 10.71 2.47 24.11
N TYR A 212 10.11 2.07 25.23
CA TYR A 212 8.91 1.22 25.27
C TYR A 212 7.73 1.85 24.51
N GLU A 213 7.57 3.17 24.69
CA GLU A 213 6.60 4.02 24.03
C GLU A 213 7.29 5.25 23.45
N ALA A 214 6.90 5.67 22.25
CA ALA A 214 7.33 6.91 21.63
C ALA A 214 6.36 8.06 21.95
N SER A 215 6.69 9.26 21.49
CA SER A 215 5.82 10.43 21.68
C SER A 215 4.45 10.22 21.01
N PHE A 216 3.36 10.61 21.69
CA PHE A 216 2.03 10.65 21.09
C PHE A 216 1.95 11.50 19.82
N LYS A 217 2.89 12.43 19.61
CA LYS A 217 2.96 13.26 18.39
C LYS A 217 3.33 12.46 17.14
N THR A 218 4.11 11.39 17.27
CA THR A 218 4.57 10.56 16.14
C THR A 218 3.66 9.35 15.89
N TYR A 219 2.79 9.00 16.83
CA TYR A 219 1.83 7.90 16.68
C TYR A 219 0.91 8.03 15.44
N PRO A 220 0.42 9.23 15.05
CA PRO A 220 -0.34 9.38 13.81
C PRO A 220 0.44 9.00 12.55
N LEU A 221 1.78 9.20 12.53
CA LEU A 221 2.62 8.73 11.43
C LEU A 221 2.69 7.20 11.39
N PHE A 222 2.84 6.57 12.57
CA PHE A 222 2.74 5.11 12.68
C PHE A 222 1.38 4.60 12.18
N PHE A 223 0.28 5.22 12.60
CA PHE A 223 -1.07 4.82 12.19
C PHE A 223 -1.23 4.88 10.67
N GLY A 224 -0.78 5.98 10.04
CA GLY A 224 -0.80 6.14 8.58
C GLY A 224 -0.02 5.02 7.89
N THR A 225 1.23 4.78 8.29
CA THR A 225 2.06 3.73 7.70
C THR A 225 1.50 2.31 7.94
N ALA A 226 0.95 2.04 9.12
CA ALA A 226 0.35 0.75 9.44
C ALA A 226 -0.90 0.49 8.59
N ILE A 227 -1.79 1.48 8.46
CA ILE A 227 -3.00 1.36 7.63
C ILE A 227 -2.66 1.26 6.15
N PHE A 228 -1.66 2.00 5.68
CA PHE A 228 -1.12 1.83 4.33
C PHE A 228 -0.66 0.40 4.09
N ALA A 229 0.08 -0.19 5.05
CA ALA A 229 0.59 -1.55 4.92
C ALA A 229 -0.54 -2.58 4.90
N PHE A 230 -1.53 -2.46 5.79
CA PHE A 230 -2.69 -3.36 5.84
C PHE A 230 -3.76 -3.09 4.78
N GLU A 231 -3.51 -2.16 3.86
CA GLU A 231 -4.43 -1.90 2.75
C GLU A 231 -4.29 -3.00 1.67
N GLY A 232 -5.20 -3.97 1.71
CA GLY A 232 -5.51 -4.85 0.57
C GLY A 232 -6.99 -4.89 0.17
N ILE A 233 -7.86 -4.08 0.75
CA ILE A 233 -9.33 -4.11 0.57
C ILE A 233 -9.76 -3.93 -0.88
N GLY A 234 -9.05 -3.09 -1.65
CA GLY A 234 -9.35 -2.85 -3.06
C GLY A 234 -9.23 -4.09 -3.95
N VAL A 235 -8.45 -5.10 -3.55
CA VAL A 235 -8.28 -6.34 -4.32
C VAL A 235 -9.13 -7.49 -3.80
N VAL A 236 -9.77 -7.35 -2.63
CA VAL A 236 -10.54 -8.42 -1.96
C VAL A 236 -11.69 -8.92 -2.84
N LEU A 237 -12.62 -8.05 -3.23
CA LEU A 237 -13.79 -8.44 -4.04
C LEU A 237 -13.41 -8.88 -5.47
N PRO A 238 -12.50 -8.19 -6.19
CA PRO A 238 -12.05 -8.67 -7.50
C PRO A 238 -11.38 -10.04 -7.47
N LEU A 239 -10.64 -10.37 -6.40
CA LEU A 239 -10.03 -11.69 -6.23
C LEU A 239 -11.08 -12.75 -5.91
N GLU A 240 -12.03 -12.44 -5.04
CA GLU A 240 -13.15 -13.32 -4.73
C GLU A 240 -13.99 -13.64 -5.96
N ASN A 241 -14.34 -12.63 -6.76
CA ASN A 241 -15.14 -12.76 -7.98
C ASN A 241 -14.47 -13.68 -9.03
N LYS A 242 -13.15 -13.85 -8.96
CA LYS A 242 -12.37 -14.73 -9.84
C LYS A 242 -12.19 -16.16 -9.28
N MET A 243 -12.62 -16.43 -8.05
CA MET A 243 -12.55 -17.77 -7.48
C MET A 243 -13.68 -18.67 -8.00
N GLN A 244 -13.34 -19.93 -8.29
CA GLN A 244 -14.35 -20.96 -8.62
C GLN A 244 -15.33 -21.24 -7.46
N LYS A 245 -14.86 -21.06 -6.22
CA LYS A 245 -15.68 -21.23 -4.99
C LYS A 245 -15.55 -19.99 -4.10
N PRO A 246 -16.31 -18.91 -4.36
CA PRO A 246 -16.26 -17.66 -3.59
C PRO A 246 -16.46 -17.88 -2.08
N ARG A 247 -17.31 -18.84 -1.67
CA ARG A 247 -17.54 -19.17 -0.25
C ARG A 247 -16.28 -19.60 0.51
N SER A 248 -15.25 -20.11 -0.17
CA SER A 248 -13.96 -20.48 0.45
C SER A 248 -12.97 -19.32 0.55
N PHE A 249 -13.28 -18.17 -0.05
CA PHE A 249 -12.42 -16.99 -0.05
C PHE A 249 -12.16 -16.47 1.35
N ARG A 250 -13.15 -16.51 2.26
CA ARG A 250 -12.96 -16.15 3.67
C ARG A 250 -11.79 -16.90 4.31
N THR A 251 -11.66 -18.21 4.07
CA THR A 251 -10.54 -19.00 4.61
C THR A 251 -9.20 -18.56 4.02
N VAL A 252 -9.16 -18.24 2.72
CA VAL A 252 -7.96 -17.69 2.05
C VAL A 252 -7.59 -16.33 2.65
N LEU A 253 -8.58 -15.47 2.87
CA LEU A 253 -8.42 -14.14 3.44
C LEU A 253 -7.82 -14.21 4.85
N PHE A 254 -8.43 -14.98 5.75
CA PHE A 254 -7.90 -15.13 7.12
C PHE A 254 -6.49 -15.72 7.13
N LEU A 255 -6.25 -16.79 6.37
CA LEU A 255 -4.92 -17.41 6.30
C LEU A 255 -3.87 -16.43 5.77
N GLY A 256 -4.17 -15.74 4.66
CA GLY A 256 -3.27 -14.77 4.05
C GLY A 256 -2.96 -13.59 4.97
N MET A 257 -3.98 -13.05 5.63
CA MET A 257 -3.78 -11.89 6.51
C MET A 257 -3.10 -12.24 7.83
N ILE A 258 -3.23 -13.48 8.34
CA ILE A 258 -2.40 -13.95 9.46
C ILE A 258 -0.92 -13.95 9.06
N ILE A 259 -0.59 -14.47 7.87
CA ILE A 259 0.79 -14.47 7.35
C ILE A 259 1.31 -13.03 7.22
N VAL A 260 0.50 -12.13 6.63
CA VAL A 260 0.85 -10.70 6.49
C VAL A 260 1.08 -10.04 7.85
N THR A 261 0.18 -10.25 8.81
CA THR A 261 0.27 -9.64 10.15
C THR A 261 1.52 -10.13 10.89
N VAL A 262 1.81 -11.43 10.86
CA VAL A 262 3.02 -11.99 11.47
C VAL A 262 4.26 -11.38 10.82
N LEU A 263 4.30 -11.31 9.49
CA LEU A 263 5.41 -10.74 8.74
C LEU A 263 5.64 -9.26 9.06
N TYR A 264 4.56 -8.51 9.26
CA TYR A 264 4.58 -7.07 9.55
C TYR A 264 5.11 -6.80 10.95
N ILE A 265 4.59 -7.54 11.93
CA ILE A 265 5.05 -7.45 13.32
C ILE A 265 6.51 -7.88 13.41
N SER A 266 6.89 -9.01 12.79
CA SER A 266 8.27 -9.50 12.87
C SER A 266 9.25 -8.53 12.20
N LEU A 267 8.98 -8.09 10.96
CA LEU A 267 9.90 -7.17 10.27
C LEU A 267 9.96 -5.81 10.96
N GLY A 268 8.81 -5.25 11.36
CA GLY A 268 8.73 -3.96 12.04
C GLY A 268 9.50 -3.96 13.37
N THR A 269 9.32 -5.00 14.19
CA THR A 269 9.97 -5.11 15.50
C THR A 269 11.47 -5.38 15.37
N ILE A 270 11.85 -6.41 14.60
CA ILE A 270 13.25 -6.82 14.46
C ILE A 270 14.05 -5.75 13.71
N GLY A 271 13.45 -5.12 12.70
CA GLY A 271 14.08 -4.00 11.99
C GLY A 271 14.35 -2.80 12.89
N TYR A 272 13.41 -2.44 13.78
CA TYR A 272 13.64 -1.35 14.73
C TYR A 272 14.68 -1.74 15.80
N LEU A 273 14.66 -3.00 16.29
CA LEU A 273 15.67 -3.52 17.21
C LEU A 273 17.09 -3.43 16.63
N GLN A 274 17.25 -3.74 15.34
CA GLN A 274 18.55 -3.75 14.69
C GLN A 274 19.12 -2.34 14.47
N PHE A 275 18.30 -1.39 14.00
CA PHE A 275 18.79 -0.08 13.55
C PHE A 275 18.52 1.06 14.53
N GLY A 276 17.63 0.87 15.52
CA GLY A 276 17.27 1.88 16.51
C GLY A 276 16.92 3.23 15.85
N ASP A 277 17.56 4.29 16.33
CA ASP A 277 17.32 5.65 15.82
C ASP A 277 17.83 5.88 14.39
N ASN A 278 18.74 5.05 13.89
CA ASN A 278 19.31 5.18 12.56
C ASN A 278 18.44 4.55 11.46
N ILE A 279 17.27 3.99 11.79
CA ILE A 279 16.35 3.43 10.79
C ILE A 279 15.90 4.51 9.79
N GLY A 280 16.07 4.22 8.50
CA GLY A 280 15.66 5.06 7.40
C GLY A 280 14.19 4.87 7.03
N ALA A 281 13.75 5.58 5.99
CA ALA A 281 12.35 5.53 5.53
C ALA A 281 11.91 4.14 5.06
N SER A 282 12.86 3.30 4.65
CA SER A 282 12.66 1.88 4.43
C SER A 282 13.88 1.09 4.90
N ILE A 283 13.65 -0.14 5.34
CA ILE A 283 14.73 -1.02 5.83
C ILE A 283 15.80 -1.31 4.77
N THR A 284 15.44 -1.24 3.47
CA THR A 284 16.40 -1.47 2.39
C THR A 284 17.47 -0.39 2.36
N LEU A 285 17.15 0.84 2.72
CA LEU A 285 18.11 1.95 2.76
C LEU A 285 19.15 1.80 3.88
N ASN A 286 18.88 0.96 4.87
CA ASN A 286 19.81 0.66 5.96
C ASN A 286 20.73 -0.53 5.67
N LEU A 287 20.52 -1.25 4.58
CA LEU A 287 21.37 -2.39 4.23
C LEU A 287 22.78 -1.93 3.81
N PRO A 288 23.82 -2.71 4.17
CA PRO A 288 25.20 -2.34 3.91
C PRO A 288 25.49 -2.34 2.42
N ASN A 289 26.54 -1.61 2.03
CA ASN A 289 26.84 -1.34 0.63
C ASN A 289 27.68 -2.42 -0.06
N CYS A 290 27.52 -3.70 0.30
CA CYS A 290 28.21 -4.79 -0.41
C CYS A 290 27.37 -5.30 -1.59
N TRP A 291 28.02 -5.93 -2.57
CA TRP A 291 27.38 -6.40 -3.81
C TRP A 291 26.11 -7.24 -3.60
N LEU A 292 26.10 -8.08 -2.55
CA LEU A 292 24.95 -8.90 -2.19
C LEU A 292 23.71 -8.05 -1.86
N TYR A 293 23.86 -7.06 -0.99
CA TYR A 293 22.73 -6.22 -0.57
C TYR A 293 22.41 -5.12 -1.58
N GLN A 294 23.36 -4.71 -2.43
CA GLN A 294 23.02 -3.91 -3.62
C GLN A 294 22.13 -4.72 -4.58
N ALA A 295 22.43 -6.01 -4.78
CA ALA A 295 21.55 -6.87 -5.57
C ALA A 295 20.16 -7.02 -4.92
N VAL A 296 20.07 -7.12 -3.60
CA VAL A 296 18.78 -7.12 -2.86
C VAL A 296 17.99 -5.83 -3.12
N LYS A 297 18.62 -4.66 -3.04
CA LYS A 297 17.98 -3.36 -3.36
C LYS A 297 17.43 -3.34 -4.78
N LEU A 298 18.22 -3.82 -5.76
CA LEU A 298 17.82 -3.86 -7.17
C LEU A 298 16.73 -4.90 -7.46
N LEU A 299 16.79 -6.10 -6.86
CA LEU A 299 15.79 -7.15 -7.02
C LEU A 299 14.44 -6.73 -6.43
N TYR A 300 14.44 -6.12 -5.24
CA TYR A 300 13.21 -5.58 -4.66
C TYR A 300 12.67 -4.41 -5.49
N SER A 301 13.55 -3.53 -5.97
CA SER A 301 13.18 -2.43 -6.87
C SER A 301 12.55 -2.95 -8.17
N PHE A 302 13.12 -3.96 -8.80
CA PHE A 302 12.51 -4.62 -9.96
C PHE A 302 11.10 -5.15 -9.64
N GLY A 303 10.92 -5.74 -8.47
CA GLY A 303 9.62 -6.19 -7.99
C GLY A 303 8.58 -5.07 -7.87
N ILE A 304 8.98 -3.93 -7.30
CA ILE A 304 8.14 -2.74 -7.16
C ILE A 304 7.85 -2.10 -8.52
N PHE A 305 8.82 -2.07 -9.44
CA PHE A 305 8.62 -1.58 -10.81
C PHE A 305 7.51 -2.35 -11.54
N ILE A 306 7.50 -3.68 -11.47
CA ILE A 306 6.42 -4.49 -12.06
C ILE A 306 5.10 -4.32 -11.28
N THR A 307 5.17 -4.20 -9.96
CA THR A 307 3.99 -4.00 -9.10
C THR A 307 3.30 -2.67 -9.37
N TYR A 308 4.03 -1.64 -9.77
CA TYR A 308 3.47 -0.37 -10.23
C TYR A 308 2.38 -0.56 -11.28
N ALA A 309 2.65 -1.34 -12.33
CA ALA A 309 1.67 -1.54 -13.41
C ALA A 309 0.43 -2.33 -12.95
N VAL A 310 0.59 -3.21 -11.95
CA VAL A 310 -0.55 -3.95 -11.37
C VAL A 310 -1.43 -3.02 -10.53
N GLN A 311 -0.84 -2.13 -9.75
CA GLN A 311 -1.58 -1.20 -8.88
C GLN A 311 -2.22 -0.08 -9.69
N PHE A 312 -1.51 0.41 -10.71
CA PHE A 312 -2.02 1.37 -11.68
C PHE A 312 -3.21 0.85 -12.50
N TYR A 313 -3.33 -0.48 -12.67
CA TYR A 313 -4.43 -1.08 -13.43
C TYR A 313 -5.80 -0.69 -12.86
N VAL A 314 -5.95 -0.63 -11.53
CA VAL A 314 -7.23 -0.31 -10.87
C VAL A 314 -7.73 1.11 -11.22
N PRO A 315 -6.98 2.20 -10.99
CA PRO A 315 -7.44 3.54 -11.36
C PRO A 315 -7.57 3.71 -12.87
N ALA A 316 -6.78 2.99 -13.68
CA ALA A 316 -6.91 3.02 -15.13
C ALA A 316 -8.23 2.42 -15.61
N GLU A 317 -8.67 1.28 -15.06
CA GLU A 317 -9.97 0.67 -15.39
C GLU A 317 -11.15 1.54 -14.94
N ILE A 318 -10.99 2.36 -13.90
CA ILE A 318 -12.05 3.28 -13.45
C ILE A 318 -12.08 4.55 -14.33
N LEU A 319 -10.93 5.17 -14.62
CA LEU A 319 -10.87 6.49 -15.27
C LEU A 319 -10.82 6.43 -16.80
N VAL A 320 -10.09 5.49 -17.38
CA VAL A 320 -9.83 5.47 -18.83
C VAL A 320 -11.12 5.23 -19.63
N PRO A 321 -12.02 4.30 -19.26
CA PRO A 321 -13.28 4.11 -19.98
C PRO A 321 -14.18 5.36 -19.99
N LEU A 322 -14.14 6.19 -18.95
CA LEU A 322 -14.89 7.45 -18.87
C LEU A 322 -14.40 8.48 -19.89
N ALA A 323 -13.09 8.48 -20.18
CA ALA A 323 -12.50 9.34 -21.21
C ALA A 323 -12.75 8.77 -22.63
N VAL A 324 -12.55 7.46 -22.80
CA VAL A 324 -12.66 6.78 -24.09
C VAL A 324 -14.10 6.75 -24.61
N SER A 325 -15.10 6.62 -23.73
CA SER A 325 -16.53 6.62 -24.12
C SER A 325 -17.02 7.95 -24.70
N ARG A 326 -16.26 9.04 -24.57
CA ARG A 326 -16.62 10.37 -25.08
C ARG A 326 -16.04 10.66 -26.48
N VAL A 327 -15.23 9.76 -27.03
CA VAL A 327 -14.55 9.96 -28.31
C VAL A 327 -14.92 8.91 -29.34
N SER A 328 -14.74 9.22 -30.62
CA SER A 328 -15.00 8.29 -31.71
C SER A 328 -13.98 7.14 -31.75
N GLU A 329 -14.36 6.02 -32.37
CA GLU A 329 -13.55 4.78 -32.41
C GLU A 329 -12.12 5.00 -32.90
N ARG A 330 -11.93 5.92 -33.85
CA ARG A 330 -10.61 6.27 -34.40
C ARG A 330 -9.63 6.79 -33.35
N TRP A 331 -10.12 7.51 -32.34
CA TRP A 331 -9.30 8.14 -31.31
C TRP A 331 -9.24 7.36 -30.00
N MET A 332 -10.02 6.27 -29.85
CA MET A 332 -10.10 5.49 -28.61
C MET A 332 -8.72 5.04 -28.11
N LEU A 333 -7.87 4.48 -28.99
CA LEU A 333 -6.54 4.01 -28.61
C LEU A 333 -5.62 5.17 -28.20
N ALA A 334 -5.64 6.28 -28.94
CA ALA A 334 -4.82 7.44 -28.62
C ALA A 334 -5.22 8.05 -27.27
N VAL A 335 -6.52 8.20 -27.01
CA VAL A 335 -7.05 8.73 -25.74
C VAL A 335 -6.77 7.80 -24.58
N ASP A 336 -6.87 6.47 -24.76
CA ASP A 336 -6.48 5.49 -23.73
C ASP A 336 -5.01 5.67 -23.32
N LEU A 337 -4.09 5.70 -24.29
CA LEU A 337 -2.66 5.84 -24.03
C LEU A 337 -2.31 7.22 -23.45
N LEU A 338 -2.94 8.29 -23.93
CA LEU A 338 -2.75 9.64 -23.40
C LEU A 338 -3.25 9.76 -21.96
N CYS A 339 -4.43 9.20 -21.66
CA CYS A 339 -4.99 9.18 -20.30
C CYS A 339 -4.06 8.42 -19.35
N ARG A 340 -3.58 7.24 -19.75
CA ARG A 340 -2.61 6.46 -18.98
C ARG A 340 -1.31 7.24 -18.74
N THR A 341 -0.77 7.85 -19.78
CA THR A 341 0.45 8.69 -19.68
C THR A 341 0.23 9.86 -18.73
N GLY A 342 -0.90 10.56 -18.85
CA GLY A 342 -1.25 11.68 -17.96
C GLY A 342 -1.35 11.28 -16.49
N LEU A 343 -1.92 10.11 -16.19
CA LEU A 343 -1.97 9.58 -14.83
C LEU A 343 -0.59 9.18 -14.29
N VAL A 344 0.29 8.60 -15.12
CA VAL A 344 1.68 8.31 -14.72
C VAL A 344 2.45 9.62 -14.45
N ILE A 345 2.31 10.62 -15.31
CA ILE A 345 2.89 11.95 -15.11
C ILE A 345 2.39 12.56 -13.79
N LEU A 346 1.09 12.49 -13.51
CA LEU A 346 0.51 12.96 -12.25
C LEU A 346 1.18 12.30 -11.04
N THR A 347 1.33 10.98 -11.03
CA THR A 347 1.98 10.27 -9.92
C THR A 347 3.47 10.64 -9.77
N CYS A 348 4.17 10.86 -10.88
CA CYS A 348 5.57 11.30 -10.86
C CYS A 348 5.70 12.73 -10.29
N LEU A 349 4.81 13.65 -10.70
CA LEU A 349 4.79 15.02 -10.17
C LEU A 349 4.53 15.05 -8.66
N LEU A 350 3.61 14.22 -8.17
CA LEU A 350 3.33 14.08 -6.74
C LEU A 350 4.55 13.52 -5.98
N ALA A 351 5.24 12.53 -6.55
CA ALA A 351 6.48 12.00 -5.97
C ALA A 351 7.62 13.04 -5.93
N ILE A 352 7.73 13.91 -6.94
CA ILE A 352 8.71 15.01 -6.99
C ILE A 352 8.39 16.09 -5.94
N LEU A 353 7.11 16.35 -5.71
CA LEU A 353 6.64 17.35 -4.73
C LEU A 353 6.98 16.94 -3.30
N ILE A 354 6.85 15.65 -2.98
CA ILE A 354 7.10 15.10 -1.64
C ILE A 354 8.07 13.91 -1.76
N PRO A 355 9.39 14.15 -1.94
CA PRO A 355 10.39 13.09 -2.11
C PRO A 355 10.80 12.49 -0.75
N GLU A 356 9.84 12.22 0.13
CA GLU A 356 10.02 11.68 1.48
C GLU A 356 9.17 10.42 1.61
N LEU A 357 9.78 9.25 1.45
CA LEU A 357 9.08 7.97 1.35
C LEU A 357 8.17 7.71 2.56
N ASP A 358 8.68 7.96 3.78
CA ASP A 358 7.97 7.75 5.04
C ASP A 358 6.71 8.62 5.15
N LEU A 359 6.82 9.89 4.76
CA LEU A 359 5.72 10.84 4.84
C LEU A 359 4.65 10.59 3.77
N VAL A 360 5.03 10.21 2.54
CA VAL A 360 4.06 9.86 1.50
C VAL A 360 3.30 8.59 1.88
N ILE A 361 4.00 7.57 2.41
CA ILE A 361 3.36 6.34 2.92
C ILE A 361 2.35 6.68 4.01
N SER A 362 2.76 7.48 5.00
CA SER A 362 1.87 7.88 6.10
C SER A 362 0.67 8.68 5.61
N LEU A 363 0.87 9.65 4.71
CA LEU A 363 -0.18 10.52 4.19
C LEU A 363 -1.24 9.76 3.38
N VAL A 364 -0.79 8.88 2.47
CA VAL A 364 -1.71 8.03 1.68
C VAL A 364 -2.47 7.09 2.61
N GLY A 365 -1.78 6.50 3.58
CA GLY A 365 -2.39 5.63 4.59
C GLY A 365 -3.44 6.34 5.45
N SER A 366 -3.12 7.55 5.92
CA SER A 366 -4.02 8.32 6.77
C SER A 366 -5.21 8.86 6.01
N ILE A 367 -5.06 9.36 4.78
CA ILE A 367 -6.18 9.94 4.02
C ILE A 367 -7.05 8.84 3.42
N SER A 368 -6.51 8.06 2.49
CA SER A 368 -7.34 7.29 1.58
C SER A 368 -7.52 5.85 2.04
N SER A 369 -6.46 5.23 2.56
CA SER A 369 -6.54 3.87 3.09
C SER A 369 -7.38 3.80 4.37
N SER A 370 -7.34 4.80 5.26
CA SER A 370 -8.19 4.81 6.47
C SER A 370 -9.69 4.89 6.10
N ALA A 371 -10.04 5.70 5.09
CA ALA A 371 -11.40 5.81 4.60
C ALA A 371 -11.91 4.47 4.04
N LEU A 372 -11.14 3.84 3.16
CA LEU A 372 -11.50 2.57 2.55
C LEU A 372 -11.45 1.38 3.51
N ALA A 373 -10.43 1.30 4.36
CA ALA A 373 -10.19 0.12 5.18
C ALA A 373 -11.01 0.15 6.48
N LEU A 374 -11.24 1.33 7.08
CA LEU A 374 -11.81 1.43 8.42
C LEU A 374 -13.15 2.17 8.49
N ILE A 375 -13.37 3.18 7.64
CA ILE A 375 -14.58 4.02 7.75
C ILE A 375 -15.73 3.42 6.94
N LEU A 376 -15.48 3.12 5.67
CA LEU A 376 -16.51 2.70 4.72
C LEU A 376 -17.07 1.28 4.97
N PRO A 377 -16.27 0.24 5.33
CA PRO A 377 -16.82 -1.10 5.54
C PRO A 377 -17.81 -1.19 6.72
N PRO A 378 -17.53 -0.61 7.91
CA PRO A 378 -18.51 -0.61 9.01
C PRO A 378 -19.80 0.14 8.67
N ILE A 379 -19.70 1.26 7.95
CA ILE A 379 -20.86 2.02 7.45
C ILE A 379 -21.68 1.15 6.50
N LEU A 380 -21.01 0.44 5.58
CA LEU A 380 -21.65 -0.50 4.68
C LEU A 380 -22.37 -1.62 5.43
N GLU A 381 -21.78 -2.20 6.49
CA GLU A 381 -22.44 -3.25 7.29
C GLU A 381 -23.75 -2.74 7.90
N ILE A 382 -23.71 -1.55 8.50
CA ILE A 382 -24.89 -0.91 9.11
C ILE A 382 -25.99 -0.72 8.07
N PHE A 383 -25.65 -0.28 6.86
CA PHE A 383 -26.63 -0.05 5.80
C PHE A 383 -27.16 -1.33 5.16
N ALA A 384 -26.27 -2.28 4.84
CA ALA A 384 -26.63 -3.51 4.14
C ALA A 384 -27.56 -4.41 4.98
N PHE A 385 -27.29 -4.53 6.28
CA PHE A 385 -28.05 -5.40 7.19
C PHE A 385 -29.09 -4.64 8.03
N TYR A 386 -29.40 -3.37 7.70
CA TYR A 386 -30.39 -2.59 8.43
C TYR A 386 -31.77 -3.28 8.46
N SER A 387 -32.22 -3.81 7.32
CA SER A 387 -33.54 -4.48 7.22
C SER A 387 -33.62 -5.79 8.01
N ASP A 388 -32.48 -6.38 8.33
CA ASP A 388 -32.39 -7.71 8.91
C ASP A 388 -32.31 -7.66 10.46
N GLY A 389 -32.26 -6.45 11.03
CA GLY A 389 -32.23 -6.24 12.47
C GLY A 389 -30.86 -6.50 13.08
N LEU A 390 -29.85 -5.70 12.71
CA LEU A 390 -28.51 -5.73 13.32
C LEU A 390 -28.59 -5.59 14.86
N PRO A 391 -27.88 -6.44 15.63
CA PRO A 391 -27.83 -6.30 17.06
C PRO A 391 -27.05 -5.05 17.47
N TRP A 392 -27.42 -4.44 18.61
CA TRP A 392 -26.85 -3.18 19.09
C TRP A 392 -25.31 -3.23 19.26
N TRP A 393 -24.76 -4.38 19.66
CA TRP A 393 -23.33 -4.56 19.84
C TRP A 393 -22.56 -4.50 18.51
N ALA A 394 -23.17 -4.94 17.40
CA ALA A 394 -22.56 -4.88 16.07
C ALA A 394 -22.52 -3.43 15.58
N ILE A 395 -23.59 -2.67 15.83
CA ILE A 395 -23.66 -1.24 15.53
C ILE A 395 -22.60 -0.49 16.35
N ALA A 396 -22.52 -0.73 17.66
CA ALA A 396 -21.53 -0.10 18.54
C ALA A 396 -20.09 -0.38 18.07
N LYS A 397 -19.77 -1.65 17.78
CA LYS A 397 -18.47 -2.06 17.22
C LYS A 397 -18.16 -1.31 15.91
N ASN A 398 -19.13 -1.22 14.99
CA ASN A 398 -18.94 -0.53 13.72
C ASN A 398 -18.69 0.97 13.88
N ILE A 399 -19.42 1.61 14.79
CA ILE A 399 -19.22 3.03 15.12
C ILE A 399 -17.83 3.24 15.71
N ILE A 400 -17.39 2.39 16.64
CA ILE A 400 -16.05 2.50 17.25
C ILE A 400 -14.94 2.37 16.19
N ILE A 401 -15.02 1.37 15.31
CA ILE A 401 -14.02 1.20 14.23
C ILE A 401 -14.01 2.41 13.30
N SER A 402 -15.18 2.91 12.92
CA SER A 402 -15.30 4.08 12.05
C SER A 402 -14.74 5.35 12.70
N ILE A 403 -14.94 5.54 14.02
CA ILE A 403 -14.36 6.65 14.79
C ILE A 403 -12.84 6.52 14.85
N ILE A 404 -12.29 5.33 15.10
CA ILE A 404 -10.83 5.10 15.09
C ILE A 404 -10.25 5.47 13.71
N GLY A 405 -10.91 5.03 12.64
CA GLY A 405 -10.56 5.39 11.27
C GLY A 405 -10.60 6.90 11.04
N PHE A 406 -11.65 7.58 11.50
CA PHE A 406 -11.82 9.03 11.33
C PHE A 406 -10.81 9.85 12.14
N VAL A 407 -10.54 9.47 13.40
CA VAL A 407 -9.52 10.12 14.23
C VAL A 407 -8.16 9.96 13.56
N GLY A 408 -7.80 8.73 13.17
CA GLY A 408 -6.55 8.46 12.47
C GLY A 408 -6.44 9.18 11.12
N PHE A 409 -7.55 9.34 10.40
CA PHE A 409 -7.64 10.17 9.19
C PHE A 409 -7.24 11.61 9.47
N VAL A 410 -7.90 12.25 10.45
CA VAL A 410 -7.67 13.67 10.76
C VAL A 410 -6.26 13.88 11.33
N THR A 411 -5.89 13.10 12.35
CA THR A 411 -4.60 13.29 13.04
C THR A 411 -3.43 12.87 12.16
N GLY A 412 -3.53 11.77 11.42
CA GLY A 412 -2.47 11.29 10.54
C GLY A 412 -2.22 12.29 9.41
N THR A 413 -3.29 12.79 8.78
CA THR A 413 -3.18 13.78 7.72
C THR A 413 -2.56 15.09 8.22
N TYR A 414 -3.00 15.57 9.39
CA TYR A 414 -2.47 16.78 9.99
C TYR A 414 -0.95 16.65 10.27
N VAL A 415 -0.53 15.58 10.95
CA VAL A 415 0.87 15.38 11.33
C VAL A 415 1.74 15.14 10.09
N SER A 416 1.28 14.35 9.11
CA SER A 416 2.03 14.14 7.87
C SER A 416 2.24 15.46 7.10
N ILE A 417 1.21 16.29 6.95
CA ILE A 417 1.33 17.59 6.27
C ILE A 417 2.26 18.53 7.05
N GLN A 418 2.10 18.59 8.38
CA GLN A 418 2.95 19.43 9.22
C GLN A 418 4.43 19.06 9.07
N GLU A 419 4.74 17.76 9.09
CA GLU A 419 6.11 17.26 8.94
C GLU A 419 6.66 17.50 7.52
N ILE A 420 5.82 17.37 6.47
CA ILE A 420 6.20 17.72 5.09
C ILE A 420 6.59 19.20 5.00
N VAL A 421 5.77 20.10 5.55
CA VAL A 421 6.02 21.55 5.53
C VAL A 421 7.29 21.89 6.31
N LEU A 422 7.46 21.29 7.50
CA LEU A 422 8.64 21.50 8.34
C LEU A 422 9.92 21.09 7.63
N ARG A 423 9.98 19.86 7.10
CA ARG A 423 11.17 19.34 6.40
C ARG A 423 11.49 20.15 5.13
N ASN A 424 10.48 20.56 4.37
CA ASN A 424 10.68 21.42 3.21
C ASN A 424 11.22 22.81 3.59
N SER A 425 10.74 23.40 4.69
CA SER A 425 11.25 24.67 5.19
C SER A 425 12.72 24.56 5.59
N ILE A 426 13.11 23.49 6.29
CA ILE A 426 14.51 23.26 6.70
C ILE A 426 15.43 23.12 5.48
N LYS A 427 15.03 22.34 4.46
CA LYS A 427 15.80 22.18 3.21
C LYS A 427 16.01 23.51 2.49
N ASN A 428 14.97 24.35 2.43
CA ASN A 428 15.08 25.66 1.83
C ASN A 428 16.07 26.55 2.59
N THR A 429 15.99 26.59 3.93
CA THR A 429 16.94 27.36 4.76
C THR A 429 18.38 26.90 4.54
N LEU A 430 18.63 25.59 4.49
CA LEU A 430 19.96 25.04 4.24
C LEU A 430 20.51 25.42 2.85
N ASN A 431 19.67 25.37 1.82
CA ASN A 431 20.04 25.80 0.48
C ASN A 431 20.37 27.30 0.43
N PHE A 432 19.60 28.15 1.13
CA PHE A 432 19.90 29.58 1.23
C PHE A 432 21.22 29.85 1.93
N THR A 433 21.52 29.15 3.04
CA THR A 433 22.81 29.27 3.72
C THR A 433 23.98 28.77 2.87
N ALA A 434 23.80 27.71 2.08
CA ALA A 434 24.83 27.21 1.18
C ALA A 434 25.07 28.15 -0.01
N SER A 435 24.03 28.81 -0.53
CA SER A 435 24.15 29.81 -1.61
C SER A 435 24.68 31.17 -1.17
N GLY A 436 24.61 31.50 0.13
CA GLY A 436 25.14 32.75 0.69
C GLY A 436 26.61 32.68 1.13
N ILE A 437 27.25 31.50 1.01
CA ILE A 437 28.66 31.26 1.32
C ILE A 437 29.50 31.15 0.02
N LEU A 438 28.86 31.22 -1.15
CA LEU A 438 29.47 31.43 -2.47
C LEU A 438 29.37 32.92 -2.83
#